data_AF-A0A3D9D8J9-F1
#
_entry.id   AF-A0A3D9D8J9-F1
#
_cell.length_a   1.000
_cell.length_b   1.000
_cell.length_c   1.000
_cell.angle_alpha   90.00
_cell.angle_beta   90.00
_cell.angle_gamma   90.00
#
_symmetry.space_group_name_H-M   'P 1'
#
loop_
_entity.id
_entity.type
_entity.pdbx_description
1 polymer ?
#
loop_
_entity_poly.entity_id
_entity_poly.type
_entity_poly.pdbx_seq_one_letter_code
_entity_poly.pdbx_strand_id
1 'polypeptide(L)'
;MRTPNYQKIYSDLLKFKGLEKEITIPQLDKSIDIIKFNDLISKRVGEKKSYITQQSKSYDEESIIVLLRYQKEYNLNNTQLANEYKLSRNTVAKWKKIYQEKI
;
A
#
# COMPACT_ATOMS: atom_id res chain seq x y z
N MET A 1 -7.04 18.95 7.74
CA MET A 1 -6.43 17.61 7.62
C MET A 1 -4.93 17.76 7.74
N ARG A 2 -4.27 17.12 8.72
CA ARG A 2 -2.80 17.12 8.81
C ARG A 2 -2.29 16.02 7.88
N THR A 3 -1.85 16.40 6.69
CA THR A 3 -1.08 15.50 5.83
C THR A 3 0.19 15.08 6.59
N PRO A 4 0.43 13.77 6.78
CA PRO A 4 1.69 13.30 7.34
C PRO A 4 2.84 13.80 6.47
N ASN A 5 3.85 14.41 7.08
CA ASN A 5 5.03 14.82 6.33
C ASN A 5 5.89 13.58 6.06
N TYR A 6 5.60 12.91 4.94
CA TYR A 6 6.26 11.67 4.54
C TYR A 6 7.78 11.86 4.41
N GLN A 7 8.26 13.01 3.96
CA GLN A 7 9.70 13.29 3.90
C GLN A 7 10.36 13.16 5.27
N LYS A 8 9.73 13.72 6.31
CA LYS A 8 10.27 13.65 7.68
C LYS A 8 10.25 12.22 8.23
N ILE A 9 9.14 11.50 8.00
CA ILE A 9 8.98 10.10 8.42
C ILE A 9 10.05 9.21 7.78
N TYR A 10 10.28 9.36 6.47
CA TYR A 10 11.30 8.59 5.77
C TYR A 10 12.72 9.01 6.14
N SER A 11 12.96 10.30 6.39
CA SER A 11 14.26 10.78 6.87
C SER A 11 14.62 10.17 8.22
N ASP A 12 13.68 10.15 9.16
CA ASP A 12 13.89 9.54 10.47
C ASP A 12 14.10 8.02 10.34
N LEU A 13 13.35 7.35 9.45
CA LEU A 13 13.51 5.92 9.17
C LEU A 13 14.86 5.57 8.54
N LEU A 14 15.33 6.39 7.59
CA LEU A 14 16.64 6.24 6.95
C LEU A 14 17.78 6.47 7.93
N LYS A 15 17.64 7.47 8.80
CA LYS A 15 18.60 7.77 9.87
C LYS A 15 18.67 6.63 10.88
N PHE A 16 17.52 6.08 11.28
CA PHE A 16 17.45 4.91 12.17
C PHE A 16 18.10 3.67 11.55
N LYS A 17 17.95 3.46 10.24
CA LYS A 17 18.55 2.35 9.49
C LYS A 17 20.01 2.60 9.05
N GLY A 18 20.55 3.80 9.27
CA GLY A 18 21.91 4.17 8.83
C GLY A 18 22.10 4.35 7.32
N LEU A 19 21.00 4.46 6.56
CA LEU A 19 20.98 4.53 5.08
C LEU A 19 20.84 5.96 4.53
N GLU A 20 20.88 6.96 5.42
CA GLU A 20 20.73 8.40 5.13
C GLU A 20 21.63 8.89 3.99
N LYS A 21 22.85 8.36 3.87
CA LYS A 21 23.83 8.79 2.87
C LYS A 21 23.67 8.11 1.51
N GLU A 22 22.89 7.04 1.43
CA GLU A 22 22.76 6.26 0.21
C GLU A 22 21.43 6.51 -0.51
N ILE A 23 20.39 7.00 0.19
CA ILE A 23 19.03 7.15 -0.34
C ILE A 23 18.56 8.59 -0.24
N THR A 24 18.43 9.26 -1.38
CA THR A 24 17.78 10.57 -1.46
C THR A 24 16.26 10.40 -1.46
N ILE A 25 15.57 11.11 -0.57
CA ILE A 25 14.10 11.11 -0.49
C ILE A 25 13.55 12.06 -1.56
N PRO A 26 12.79 11.57 -2.55
CA PRO A 26 12.14 12.44 -3.53
C PRO A 26 10.99 13.24 -2.89
N GLN A 27 10.41 14.19 -3.64
CA GLN A 27 9.13 14.80 -3.25
C GLN A 27 8.03 13.72 -3.27
N LEU A 28 7.44 13.48 -2.10
CA LEU A 28 6.47 12.42 -1.84
C LEU A 28 5.07 13.03 -1.68
N ASP A 29 4.62 13.70 -2.74
CA ASP A 29 3.31 14.37 -2.77
C ASP A 29 2.19 13.44 -3.27
N LYS A 30 2.55 12.39 -4.02
CA LYS A 30 1.59 11.42 -4.58
C LYS A 30 1.73 10.07 -3.89
N SER A 31 0.58 9.43 -3.63
CA SER A 31 0.51 8.08 -3.05
C SER A 31 1.33 7.05 -3.84
N ILE A 32 1.42 7.21 -5.17
CA ILE A 32 2.21 6.31 -6.03
C ILE A 32 3.72 6.42 -5.78
N ASP A 33 4.22 7.63 -5.48
CA ASP A 33 5.64 7.88 -5.24
C ASP A 33 6.04 7.37 -3.86
N ILE A 34 5.15 7.47 -2.88
CA ILE A 34 5.27 6.85 -1.55
C ILE A 34 5.39 5.33 -1.67
N ILE A 35 4.54 4.70 -2.48
CA ILE A 35 4.58 3.25 -2.69
C ILE A 35 5.89 2.82 -3.36
N LYS A 36 6.33 3.52 -4.41
CA LYS A 36 7.58 3.23 -5.11
C LYS A 36 8.79 3.40 -4.19
N PHE A 37 8.82 4.49 -3.42
CA PHE A 37 9.90 4.76 -2.49
C PHE A 37 9.97 3.70 -1.38
N ASN A 38 8.82 3.32 -0.82
CA ASN A 38 8.74 2.25 0.19
C ASN A 38 9.23 0.89 -0.33
N ASP A 39 8.93 0.55 -1.59
CA ASP A 39 9.44 -0.67 -2.24
C ASP A 39 10.97 -0.61 -2.44
N LEU A 40 11.50 0.56 -2.78
CA LEU A 40 12.94 0.79 -2.92
C LEU A 40 13.68 0.65 -1.57
N ILE A 41 13.15 1.23 -0.49
CA ILE A 41 13.69 1.06 0.87
C ILE A 41 13.68 -0.42 1.25
N SER A 42 12.56 -1.10 1.06
CA SER A 42 12.39 -2.52 1.43
C SER A 42 13.38 -3.43 0.68
N LYS A 43 13.62 -3.15 -0.61
CA LYS A 43 14.61 -3.88 -1.42
C LYS A 43 16.03 -3.67 -0.92
N ARG A 44 16.39 -2.44 -0.55
CA ARG A 44 17.77 -2.09 -0.15
C ARG A 44 18.11 -2.56 1.27
N VAL A 45 17.14 -2.54 2.20
CA VAL A 45 17.36 -2.97 3.59
C VAL A 45 17.46 -4.51 3.70
N GLY A 46 17.14 -5.25 2.63
CA GLY A 46 17.18 -6.72 2.65
C GLY A 46 16.13 -7.36 3.58
N GLU A 47 15.23 -6.55 4.16
CA GLU A 47 14.12 -7.05 4.95
C GLU A 47 13.18 -7.82 4.03
N LYS A 48 13.10 -9.15 4.22
CA LYS A 48 12.09 -10.02 3.59
C LYS A 48 10.71 -9.48 3.91
N LYS A 49 10.15 -8.60 3.07
CA LYS A 49 8.74 -8.12 3.07
C LYS A 49 8.13 -8.09 4.48
N SER A 50 8.88 -7.53 5.43
CA SER A 50 8.60 -7.72 6.84
C SER A 50 7.63 -6.64 7.25
N TYR A 51 6.35 -7.01 7.24
CA TYR A 51 5.28 -6.43 8.07
C TYR A 51 4.82 -4.98 7.81
N ILE A 52 5.67 -4.10 7.28
CA ILE A 52 5.35 -2.67 7.11
C ILE A 52 4.38 -2.42 5.94
N THR A 53 4.47 -3.23 4.88
CA THR A 53 3.62 -3.08 3.66
C THR A 53 2.21 -3.62 3.80
N GLN A 54 1.93 -4.55 4.72
CA GLN A 54 0.61 -5.18 4.78
C GLN A 54 -0.45 -4.29 5.45
N GLN A 55 -0.02 -3.34 6.28
CA GLN A 55 -0.90 -2.38 6.97
C GLN A 55 -0.90 -0.97 6.36
N SER A 56 0.09 -0.64 5.50
CA SER A 56 0.25 0.73 4.95
C SER A 56 -0.16 0.88 3.48
N LYS A 57 -1.06 0.04 2.98
CA LYS A 57 -1.75 0.33 1.71
C LYS A 57 -3.06 1.05 2.05
N SER A 58 -3.00 2.38 2.14
CA SER A 58 -4.21 3.21 2.08
C SER A 58 -4.77 3.12 0.67
N TYR A 59 -5.56 2.08 0.39
CA TYR A 59 -6.35 2.06 -0.84
C TYR A 59 -7.43 3.12 -0.71
N ASP A 60 -7.40 4.11 -1.60
CA ASP A 60 -8.49 5.08 -1.72
C ASP A 60 -9.80 4.35 -2.07
N GLU A 61 -10.93 4.90 -1.62
CA GLU A 61 -12.27 4.33 -1.82
C GLU A 61 -12.52 3.97 -3.30
N GLU A 62 -12.16 4.86 -4.22
CA GLU A 62 -12.28 4.66 -5.67
C GLU A 62 -11.53 3.41 -6.15
N SER A 63 -10.30 3.21 -5.66
CA SER A 63 -9.49 2.04 -6.01
C SER A 63 -10.12 0.76 -5.51
N ILE A 64 -10.73 0.79 -4.31
CA ILE A 64 -11.42 -0.37 -3.74
C ILE A 64 -12.65 -0.73 -4.57
N ILE A 65 -13.45 0.27 -4.96
CA ILE A 65 -14.66 0.07 -5.77
C ILE A 65 -14.32 -0.53 -7.14
N VAL A 66 -13.30 -0.01 -7.83
CA VAL A 66 -12.86 -0.56 -9.12
C VAL A 66 -12.41 -2.02 -8.99
N LEU A 67 -11.65 -2.34 -7.95
CA LEU A 67 -11.20 -3.72 -7.67
C LEU A 67 -12.38 -4.67 -7.41
N LEU A 68 -13.40 -4.20 -6.69
CA LEU A 68 -14.59 -4.99 -6.40
C LEU A 68 -15.48 -5.18 -7.64
N ARG A 69 -15.56 -4.16 -8.52
CA ARG A 69 -16.24 -4.29 -9.82
C ARG A 69 -15.52 -5.27 -10.73
N TYR A 70 -14.18 -5.19 -10.80
CA TYR A 70 -13.36 -6.14 -11.53
C TYR A 70 -13.60 -7.58 -11.02
N GLN A 71 -13.67 -7.78 -9.71
CA GLN A 71 -14.02 -9.09 -9.14
C GLN A 71 -15.36 -9.63 -9.65
N LYS A 72 -16.38 -8.77 -9.77
CA LYS A 72 -17.73 -9.13 -10.22
C LYS A 72 -17.77 -9.38 -11.73
N GLU A 73 -17.08 -8.55 -12.52
CA GLU A 73 -16.99 -8.67 -13.98
C GLU A 73 -16.32 -10.00 -14.38
N TYR A 74 -15.26 -10.40 -13.68
CA TYR A 74 -14.50 -11.61 -13.97
C TYR A 74 -14.90 -12.82 -13.10
N ASN A 75 -15.98 -12.73 -12.32
CA ASN A 75 -16.46 -13.78 -11.40
C ASN A 75 -15.35 -14.37 -10.49
N LEU A 76 -14.44 -13.53 -10.00
CA LEU A 76 -13.34 -13.95 -9.15
C LEU A 76 -13.80 -14.18 -7.72
N ASN A 77 -13.24 -15.19 -7.06
CA ASN A 77 -13.44 -15.38 -5.62
C ASN A 77 -12.53 -14.46 -4.80
N ASN A 78 -12.87 -14.25 -3.53
CA ASN A 78 -12.11 -13.37 -2.63
C ASN A 78 -10.63 -13.75 -2.50
N THR A 79 -10.29 -15.04 -2.61
CA THR A 79 -8.92 -15.54 -2.51
C THR A 79 -8.13 -15.25 -3.79
N GLN A 80 -8.74 -15.41 -4.96
CA GLN A 80 -8.14 -15.10 -6.26
C GLN A 80 -7.82 -13.62 -6.37
N LEU A 81 -8.80 -12.76 -6.08
CA LEU A 81 -8.58 -11.31 -6.06
C LEU A 81 -7.54 -10.91 -5.00
N ALA A 82 -7.57 -11.55 -3.84
CA ALA A 82 -6.59 -11.29 -2.79
C ALA A 82 -5.16 -11.68 -3.23
N ASN A 83 -4.99 -12.80 -3.92
CA ASN A 83 -3.69 -13.24 -4.42
C ASN A 83 -3.15 -12.31 -5.52
N GLU A 84 -4.00 -11.94 -6.48
CA GLU A 84 -3.66 -11.01 -7.58
C GLU A 84 -3.13 -9.67 -7.05
N TYR A 85 -3.82 -9.10 -6.05
CA TYR A 85 -3.51 -7.77 -5.52
C TYR A 85 -2.70 -7.77 -4.21
N LYS A 86 -2.25 -8.96 -3.77
CA LYS A 86 -1.50 -9.18 -2.52
C LYS A 86 -2.22 -8.57 -1.32
N LEU A 87 -3.51 -8.87 -1.21
CA LEU A 87 -4.41 -8.51 -0.11
C LEU A 87 -4.67 -9.74 0.77
N SER A 88 -5.23 -9.52 1.96
CA SER A 88 -5.83 -10.62 2.71
C SER A 88 -7.23 -10.89 2.18
N ARG A 89 -7.64 -12.16 2.09
CA ARG A 89 -9.04 -12.54 1.80
C ARG A 89 -10.03 -11.84 2.75
N ASN A 90 -9.60 -11.57 3.99
CA ASN A 90 -10.40 -10.88 5.00
C ASN A 90 -10.55 -9.39 4.68
N THR A 91 -9.53 -8.77 4.08
CA THR A 91 -9.58 -7.39 3.58
C THR A 91 -10.62 -7.26 2.47
N VAL A 92 -10.60 -8.17 1.49
CA VAL A 92 -11.58 -8.20 0.39
C VAL A 92 -12.99 -8.43 0.93
N ALA A 93 -13.17 -9.34 1.90
CA ALA A 93 -14.46 -9.56 2.56
C ALA A 93 -14.96 -8.32 3.32
N LYS A 94 -14.07 -7.60 4.01
CA LYS A 94 -14.38 -6.36 4.72
C LYS A 94 -14.79 -5.26 3.74
N TRP A 95 -14.05 -5.10 2.63
CA TRP A 95 -14.39 -4.13 1.59
C TRP A 95 -15.72 -4.42 0.92
N LYS A 96 -16.02 -5.68 0.61
CA LYS A 96 -17.34 -6.08 0.09
C LYS A 96 -18.47 -5.64 1.01
N LYS A 97 -18.32 -5.76 2.33
CA LYS A 97 -19.33 -5.32 3.29
C LYS A 97 -19.46 -3.81 3.36
N ILE A 98 -18.34 -3.08 3.37
CA ILE A 98 -18.31 -1.62 3.51
C ILE A 98 -18.82 -0.92 2.24
N TYR A 99 -18.41 -1.42 1.07
CA TYR A 99 -18.65 -0.77 -0.20
C TYR A 99 -19.78 -1.40 -1.00
N GLN A 100 -20.54 -2.35 -0.44
CA GLN A 100 -21.60 -3.10 -1.14
C GLN A 100 -22.58 -2.18 -1.89
N GLU A 101 -22.91 -1.03 -1.31
CA GLU A 101 -23.85 -0.06 -1.88
C GLU A 101 -23.26 0.75 -3.05
N LYS A 102 -21.94 0.67 -3.28
CA LYS A 102 -21.21 1.40 -4.34
C LYS A 102 -20.75 0.51 -5.51
N ILE A 103 -20.93 -0.82 -5.42
CA ILE A 103 -20.47 -1.83 -6.40
C ILE A 103 -21.57 -2.24 -7.37
#